data_AF-A0A929KUQ9-F1
#
_entry.id   AF-A0A929KUQ9-F1
#
_cell.length_a   1.000
_cell.length_b   1.000
_cell.length_c   1.000
_cell.angle_alpha   90.00
_cell.angle_beta   90.00
_cell.angle_gamma   90.00
#
_symmetry.space_group_name_H-M   'P 1'
#
loop_
_entity.id
_entity.type
_entity.pdbx_description
1 polymer ?
#
loop_
_entity_poly.entity_id
_entity_poly.type
_entity_poly.pdbx_seq_one_letter_code
_entity_poly.pdbx_strand_id
1 'polypeptide(L)' 'MIRTILTSETNSLTLELRDDLVGKRIEVLAFEIEQTEKSESILNTHDHARANEINNALAKYRVNLSGFKFDRDEANDYE' A
#
# COMPACT_ATOMS: atom_id res chain seq x y z
N MET A 1 -8.82 -1.15 22.57
CA MET A 1 -7.37 -1.12 22.85
C MET A 1 -6.72 -0.24 21.79
N ILE A 2 -6.17 0.90 22.17
CA ILE A 2 -5.46 1.81 21.24
C ILE A 2 -3.98 1.39 21.28
N ARG A 3 -3.43 0.94 20.15
CA ARG A 3 -2.00 0.64 20.00
C ARG A 3 -1.44 1.60 18.96
N THR A 4 -0.48 2.43 19.37
CA THR A 4 0.28 3.32 18.49
C THR A 4 1.68 2.75 18.36
N ILE A 5 2.16 2.54 17.13
CA ILE A 5 3.53 2.13 16.84
C ILE A 5 4.26 3.38 16.36
N LEU A 6 5.37 3.72 17.00
CA LEU A 6 6.17 4.89 16.72
C LEU A 6 7.63 4.48 16.64
N THR A 7 8.32 4.97 15.62
CA THR A 7 9.77 4.81 15.47
C THR A 7 10.41 6.16 15.73
N SER A 8 11.33 6.22 16.68
CA SER A 8 12.09 7.44 16.96
C SER A 8 13.38 7.45 16.16
N GLU A 9 13.63 8.52 15.40
CA GLU A 9 14.90 8.76 14.71
C GLU A 9 15.99 9.28 15.65
N THR A 10 15.61 9.64 16.89
CA THR A 10 16.53 10.14 17.92
C THR A 10 16.47 9.28 19.17
N ASN A 11 17.40 9.49 20.09
CA ASN A 11 17.45 8.79 21.38
C ASN A 11 16.35 9.22 22.38
N SER A 12 15.43 10.10 21.98
CA SER A 12 14.34 10.59 22.82
C SER A 12 13.02 10.60 22.06
N LEU A 13 11.92 10.25 22.74
CA LEU A 13 10.57 10.29 22.19
C LEU A 13 9.63 10.95 23.20
N THR A 14 8.91 11.98 22.76
CA THR A 14 7.85 12.63 23.56
C THR A 14 6.50 12.20 23.01
N LEU A 15 5.62 11.70 23.88
CA LEU A 15 4.27 11.23 23.53
C LEU A 15 3.25 12.20 24.10
N GLU A 16 2.48 12.84 23.22
CA GLU A 16 1.35 13.65 23.65
C GLU A 16 0.16 12.74 23.99
N LEU A 17 -0.38 12.92 25.20
CA LEU A 17 -1.54 12.18 25.65
C LEU A 17 -2.81 12.89 25.19
N ARG A 18 -3.77 12.11 24.68
CA ARG A 18 -5.09 12.62 24.37
C ARG A 18 -5.82 13.05 25.66
N ASP A 19 -6.67 14.06 25.53
CA ASP A 19 -7.46 14.62 26.64
C ASP A 19 -8.27 13.57 27.41
N ASP A 20 -8.78 12.55 26.71
CA ASP A 20 -9.57 11.46 27.29
C ASP A 20 -8.76 10.48 28.16
N LEU A 21 -7.43 10.60 28.16
CA LEU A 21 -6.51 9.79 28.97
C LEU A 21 -5.96 10.56 30.18
N VAL A 22 -6.24 11.86 30.30
CA VAL A 22 -5.77 12.68 31.43
C VAL A 22 -6.32 12.15 32.76
N GLY A 23 -5.43 11.99 33.75
CA GLY A 23 -5.78 11.48 35.08
C GLY A 23 -5.96 9.96 35.17
N LYS A 24 -5.78 9.22 34.07
CA LYS A 24 -5.83 7.75 34.06
C LYS A 24 -4.43 7.16 34.22
N ARG A 25 -4.36 5.91 34.68
CA ARG A 25 -3.12 5.12 34.68
C ARG A 25 -2.86 4.60 33.27
N ILE A 26 -1.64 4.80 32.79
CA ILE A 26 -1.20 4.41 31.46
C ILE A 26 0.02 3.51 31.61
N GLU A 27 0.06 2.45 30.80
CA GLU A 27 1.20 1.55 30.67
C GLU A 27 1.86 1.79 29.31
N VAL A 28 3.18 1.93 29.30
CA VAL A 28 3.99 2.13 28.08
C VAL A 28 4.94 0.95 27.96
N LEU A 29 4.86 0.24 26.83
CA LEU A 29 5.70 -0.91 26.52
C LEU A 29 6.61 -0.54 25.34
N ALA A 30 7.92 -0.71 25.53
CA ALA A 30 8.93 -0.53 24.48
C ALA A 30 9.73 -1.83 24.36
N PHE A 31 9.81 -2.35 23.14
CA PHE A 31 10.61 -3.52 22.80
C PHE A 31 11.16 -3.35 21.39
N GLU A 32 12.32 -3.94 21.15
CA GLU A 32 12.90 -4.03 19.82
C GLU A 32 12.00 -4.89 18.94
N ILE A 33 11.66 -4.38 17.76
CA ILE A 33 10.92 -5.14 16.75
C ILE A 33 11.90 -5.37 15.62
N GLU A 34 12.16 -6.62 15.29
CA GLU A 34 12.85 -6.97 14.04
C GLU A 34 11.95 -6.56 12.88
N GLN A 35 12.16 -5.35 12.38
CA GLN A 35 11.45 -4.86 11.21
C GLN A 35 12.03 -5.63 10.01
N THR A 36 11.33 -6.69 9.58
CA THR A 36 11.46 -7.11 8.18
C THR A 36 11.13 -5.86 7.38
N GLU A 37 12.07 -5.35 6.59
CA GLU A 37 11.88 -4.16 5.77
C GLU A 37 10.66 -4.34 4.86
N LYS A 38 9.47 -4.04 5.35
CA LYS A 38 8.39 -3.59 4.52
C LYS A 38 8.71 -2.14 4.24
N SER A 39 9.51 -1.98 3.20
CA SER A 39 9.74 -0.76 2.45
C SER A 39 8.46 0.10 2.41
N GLU A 40 8.39 1.10 3.28
CA GLU A 40 7.33 2.12 3.27
C GLU A 40 7.56 3.17 2.15
N SER A 41 8.64 3.05 1.38
CA SER A 41 8.87 3.81 0.14
C SER A 41 8.02 3.36 -1.05
N ILE A 42 7.18 2.33 -0.88
CA ILE A 42 6.40 1.68 -1.94
C ILE A 42 5.01 2.33 -2.18
N LEU A 43 4.53 3.25 -1.36
CA LEU A 43 3.11 3.61 -1.48
C LEU A 43 2.78 4.67 -2.54
N ASN A 44 3.76 5.40 -3.11
CA ASN A 44 3.47 6.45 -4.11
C ASN A 44 4.16 6.27 -5.47
N THR A 45 5.23 5.47 -5.57
CA THR A 45 5.94 5.21 -6.84
C THR A 45 5.67 3.82 -7.42
N HIS A 46 5.07 2.95 -6.60
CA HIS A 46 5.09 1.51 -6.83
C HIS A 46 3.81 0.98 -7.46
N ASP A 47 2.73 1.76 -7.48
CA ASP A 47 1.53 1.42 -8.25
C ASP A 47 1.83 1.41 -9.75
N HIS A 48 2.55 2.41 -10.26
CA HIS A 48 2.98 2.44 -11.65
C HIS A 48 4.09 1.43 -11.95
N ALA A 49 5.05 1.24 -11.04
CA ALA A 49 6.12 0.25 -11.21
C ALA A 49 5.57 -1.18 -11.24
N ARG A 50 4.67 -1.52 -10.31
CA ARG A 50 4.00 -2.83 -10.24
C ARG A 50 3.09 -3.06 -11.44
N ALA A 51 2.31 -2.06 -11.85
CA ALA A 51 1.50 -2.16 -13.06
C ALA A 51 2.38 -2.40 -14.30
N ASN A 52 3.52 -1.72 -14.41
CA ASN A 52 4.48 -1.92 -15.51
C ASN A 52 5.15 -3.29 -15.46
N GLU A 53 5.52 -3.80 -14.28
CA GLU A 53 6.06 -5.15 -14.12
C GLU A 53 5.05 -6.22 -14.55
N ILE A 54 3.79 -6.09 -14.12
CA ILE A 54 2.71 -7.00 -14.53
C ILE A 54 2.48 -6.90 -16.04
N ASN A 55 2.45 -5.68 -16.60
CA ASN A 55 2.31 -5.47 -18.03
C ASN A 55 3.45 -6.14 -18.83
N ASN A 56 4.69 -6.01 -18.37
CA ASN A 56 5.87 -6.60 -19.00
C ASN A 56 5.89 -8.13 -18.86
N ALA A 57 5.58 -8.66 -17.67
CA ALA A 57 5.55 -10.10 -17.43
C ALA A 57 4.49 -10.81 -18.30
N LEU A 58 3.36 -10.13 -18.53
CA LEU A 58 2.25 -10.66 -19.33
C LEU A 58 2.33 -10.29 -20.82
N ALA A 59 3.29 -9.47 -21.24
CA ALA A 59 3.40 -8.99 -22.62
C ALA A 59 3.45 -10.13 -23.65
N LYS A 60 4.18 -11.21 -23.33
CA LYS A 60 4.29 -12.42 -24.17
C LYS A 60 3.00 -13.24 -24.30
N TYR A 61 2.00 -12.99 -23.46
CA TYR A 61 0.71 -13.68 -23.48
C TYR A 61 -0.41 -12.81 -24.07
N ARG A 62 -0.10 -11.60 -24.54
CA ARG A 62 -1.09 -10.71 -25.16
C ARG A 62 -1.37 -11.15 -26.59
N VAL A 63 -2.64 -11.17 -26.93
CA VAL A 63 -3.13 -11.36 -28.30
C VAL A 63 -3.49 -10.01 -28.89
N ASN A 64 -3.05 -9.75 -30.12
CA ASN A 64 -3.46 -8.56 -30.86
C ASN A 64 -4.87 -8.78 -31.42
N LEU A 65 -5.84 -8.00 -30.91
CA LEU A 65 -7.24 -8.06 -31.31
C LEU A 65 -7.66 -6.88 -32.18
N SER A 66 -6.71 -6.09 -32.72
CA SER A 66 -7.03 -4.89 -33.51
C SER A 66 -7.83 -5.16 -34.79
N GLY A 67 -7.81 -6.40 -35.28
CA GLY A 67 -8.61 -6.86 -36.43
C GLY A 67 -9.75 -7.81 -36.06
N PHE A 68 -10.00 -8.02 -34.76
CA PHE A 68 -11.05 -8.92 -34.30
C PHE A 68 -12.39 -8.17 -34.22
N LYS A 69 -13.41 -8.71 -34.89
CA LYS A 69 -14.80 -8.26 -34.80
C LYS A 69 -15.62 -9.39 -34.19
N PHE A 70 -16.43 -9.09 -33.18
CA PHE A 70 -17.35 -10.09 -32.65
C PHE A 70 -18.38 -10.44 -33.70
N ASP A 71 -18.72 -11.73 -33.82
CA ASP A 71 -19.81 -12.22 -34.67
C ASP A 71 -21.17 -11.95 -34.02
N ARG A 72 -21.38 -10.69 -33.64
CA ARG A 72 -22.60 -10.14 -33.06
C ARG A 72 -22.59 -8.63 -33.30
N ASP A 73 -23.54 -8.14 -34.07
CA ASP A 73 -23.56 -6.73 -34.49
C ASP A 73 -23.64 -5.77 -33.29
N GLU A 74 -24.39 -6.12 -32.24
CA GLU A 74 -24.54 -5.36 -30.99
C GLU A 74 -23.24 -5.23 -30.16
N ALA A 75 -22.21 -6.05 -30.42
CA ALA A 75 -20.98 -6.06 -29.64
C ALA A 75 -19.84 -5.21 -30.24
N ASN A 76 -20.08 -4.59 -31.41
CA ASN A 76 -19.08 -3.82 -32.14
C ASN A 76 -19.44 -2.33 -32.26
N ASP A 77 -20.66 -1.91 -31.91
CA ASP A 77 -21.07 -0.50 -31.85
C ASP A 77 -20.85 0.05 -30.43
N TYR A 78 -19.88 0.95 -30.31
CA TYR A 78 -19.58 1.71 -29.10
C TYR A 78 -19.79 3.20 -29.43
N GLU A 79 -21.05 3.62 -29.63
CA GLU A 79 -21.42 5.05 -29.56
C GLU A 79 -21.47 5.54 -28.11
#